data_AF-A0A3R7IHY0-F1
#
_entry.id   AF-A0A3R7IHY0-F1
#
_cell.length_a   1.000
_cell.length_b   1.000
_cell.length_c   1.000
_cell.angle_alpha   90.00
_cell.angle_beta   90.00
_cell.angle_gamma   90.00
#
_symmetry.space_group_name_H-M   'P 1'
#
loop_
_entity.id
_entity.type
_entity.pdbx_description
1 polymer ?
#
loop_
_entity_poly.entity_id
_entity_poly.type
_entity_poly.pdbx_seq_one_letter_code
_entity_poly.pdbx_strand_id
1 'polypeptide(L)'
;MILIETAIAIALIMSAFLSITLKESIHAVASFGIMMVLLTSLYFALGAPFAAIFQLAIAVGTVAVFFLAGEMLSSKKTSRQTAKVKAAEVIAALAISIPSVTLKITPAVSAVSEGLRFSEVLWRLRGLDLTAQAFVILVISIGASVILRRRRS
;
A
#
# COMPACT_ATOMS: atom_id res chain seq x y z
N MET A 1 11.28 21.34 -8.05
CA MET A 1 11.28 19.94 -7.55
C MET A 1 10.43 19.81 -6.31
N ILE A 2 10.80 20.43 -5.17
CA ILE A 2 10.09 20.29 -3.88
C ILE A 2 8.59 20.65 -3.96
N LEU A 3 8.21 21.68 -4.73
CA LEU A 3 6.81 22.10 -4.88
C LEU A 3 5.92 21.05 -5.58
N ILE A 4 6.47 20.28 -6.52
CA ILE A 4 5.70 19.26 -7.25
C ILE A 4 5.53 18.02 -6.37
N GLU A 5 6.60 17.59 -5.69
CA GLU A 5 6.58 16.47 -4.75
C GLU A 5 5.59 16.73 -3.61
N THR A 6 5.61 17.94 -3.03
CA THR A 6 4.65 18.34 -1.98
C THR A 6 3.21 18.40 -2.50
N ALA A 7 2.97 18.95 -3.69
CA ALA A 7 1.63 18.95 -4.30
C ALA A 7 1.11 17.52 -4.51
N ILE A 8 1.94 16.60 -5.03
CA ILE A 8 1.59 15.18 -5.20
C ILE A 8 1.31 14.53 -3.84
N ALA A 9 2.13 14.81 -2.83
CA ALA A 9 1.93 14.26 -1.48
C ALA A 9 0.61 14.73 -0.85
N ILE A 10 0.27 16.02 -1.00
CA ILE A 10 -1.02 16.56 -0.52
C ILE A 10 -2.17 15.88 -1.27
N ALA A 11 -2.09 15.77 -2.60
CA ALA A 11 -3.12 15.09 -3.40
C ALA A 11 -3.28 13.62 -3.01
N LEU A 12 -2.18 12.93 -2.70
CA LEU A 12 -2.17 11.55 -2.23
C LEU A 12 -2.91 11.42 -0.89
N ILE A 13 -2.60 12.28 0.08
CA ILE A 13 -3.28 12.29 1.38
C ILE A 13 -4.77 12.56 1.20
N MET A 14 -5.14 13.54 0.39
CA MET A 14 -6.54 13.85 0.09
C MET A 14 -7.28 12.66 -0.53
N SER A 15 -6.64 11.97 -1.48
CA SER A 15 -7.17 10.78 -2.13
C SER A 15 -7.34 9.61 -1.14
N ALA A 16 -6.41 9.45 -0.20
CA ALA A 16 -6.50 8.47 0.89
C ALA A 16 -7.70 8.73 1.81
N PHE A 17 -7.87 9.99 2.25
CA PHE A 17 -9.02 10.39 3.07
C PHE A 17 -10.35 10.20 2.33
N LEU A 18 -10.37 10.51 1.03
CA LEU A 18 -11.55 10.31 0.19
C LEU A 18 -11.91 8.83 0.10
N SER A 19 -10.92 7.94 -0.07
CA SER A 19 -11.12 6.50 -0.11
C SER A 19 -11.82 5.96 1.15
N ILE A 20 -11.47 6.47 2.33
CA ILE A 20 -12.06 6.01 3.61
C ILE A 20 -13.45 6.63 3.86
N THR A 21 -13.70 7.84 3.36
CA THR A 21 -14.92 8.60 3.68
C THR A 21 -16.10 8.26 2.75
N LEU A 22 -15.82 7.77 1.54
CA LEU A 22 -16.85 7.46 0.54
C LEU A 22 -17.72 6.27 0.97
N LYS A 23 -19.05 6.48 0.96
CA LYS A 23 -20.04 5.45 1.30
C LYS A 23 -20.22 4.39 0.21
N GLU A 24 -19.98 4.78 -1.04
CA GLU A 24 -20.06 3.87 -2.19
C GLU A 24 -18.70 3.20 -2.38
N SER A 25 -18.65 1.90 -2.14
CA SER A 25 -17.40 1.17 -2.09
C SER A 25 -16.63 1.17 -3.41
N ILE A 26 -17.31 1.21 -4.56
CA ILE A 26 -16.67 1.35 -5.87
C ILE A 26 -15.88 2.66 -5.96
N HIS A 27 -16.46 3.77 -5.49
CA HIS A 27 -15.79 5.08 -5.50
C HIS A 27 -14.66 5.13 -4.46
N ALA A 28 -14.83 4.45 -3.32
CA ALA A 28 -13.79 4.29 -2.30
C ALA A 28 -12.56 3.56 -2.87
N VAL A 29 -12.77 2.44 -3.57
CA VAL A 29 -11.69 1.67 -4.21
C VAL A 29 -11.08 2.42 -5.39
N ALA A 30 -11.88 3.15 -6.18
CA ALA A 30 -11.35 4.01 -7.24
C ALA A 30 -10.43 5.11 -6.69
N SER A 31 -10.82 5.75 -5.58
CA SER A 31 -9.99 6.74 -4.87
C SER A 31 -8.71 6.10 -4.33
N PHE A 32 -8.77 4.87 -3.82
CA PHE A 32 -7.58 4.11 -3.42
C PHE A 32 -6.64 3.84 -4.61
N GLY A 33 -7.18 3.50 -5.79
CA GLY A 33 -6.41 3.36 -7.02
C GLY A 33 -5.69 4.65 -7.41
N ILE A 34 -6.37 5.79 -7.35
CA ILE A 34 -5.77 7.12 -7.61
C ILE A 34 -4.64 7.39 -6.63
N MET A 35 -4.84 7.13 -5.33
CA MET A 35 -3.79 7.26 -4.32
C MET A 35 -2.54 6.43 -4.68
N MET A 36 -2.71 5.19 -5.14
CA MET A 36 -1.59 4.32 -5.55
C MET A 36 -0.87 4.81 -6.81
N VAL A 37 -1.59 5.44 -7.76
CA VAL A 37 -0.98 6.09 -8.93
C VAL A 37 -0.20 7.33 -8.52
N LEU A 38 -0.75 8.17 -7.64
CA LEU A 38 -0.04 9.34 -7.11
C LEU A 38 1.23 8.94 -6.36
N LEU A 39 1.18 7.85 -5.60
CA LEU A 39 2.35 7.30 -4.92
C LEU A 39 3.42 6.80 -5.90
N THR A 40 3.00 6.17 -7.00
CA THR A 40 3.90 5.79 -8.10
C THR A 40 4.61 7.01 -8.68
N SER A 41 3.86 8.07 -8.96
CA SER A 41 4.42 9.33 -9.47
C SER A 41 5.40 9.97 -8.49
N LEU A 42 5.12 9.89 -7.18
CA LEU A 42 6.02 10.37 -6.14
C LEU A 42 7.33 9.56 -6.10
N TYR A 43 7.28 8.24 -6.27
CA TYR A 43 8.48 7.41 -6.37
C TYR A 43 9.34 7.73 -7.60
N PHE A 44 8.73 8.03 -8.75
CA PHE A 44 9.48 8.52 -9.90
C PHE A 44 10.15 9.87 -9.63
N ALA A 45 9.44 10.80 -8.98
CA ALA A 45 9.98 12.11 -8.62
C ALA A 45 11.15 12.01 -7.63
N LEU A 46 11.10 11.06 -6.69
CA LEU A 46 12.16 10.80 -5.71
C LEU A 46 13.34 9.97 -6.26
N GLY A 47 13.37 9.68 -7.57
CA GLY A 47 14.47 8.92 -8.19
C GLY A 47 14.47 7.42 -7.84
N ALA A 48 13.32 6.85 -7.46
CA ALA A 48 13.16 5.43 -7.14
C ALA A 48 12.35 4.68 -8.22
N PRO A 49 12.87 4.55 -9.45
CA PRO A 49 12.10 4.02 -10.59
C PRO A 49 11.73 2.54 -10.43
N PHE A 50 12.59 1.73 -9.80
CA PHE A 50 12.27 0.33 -9.53
C PHE A 50 11.04 0.20 -8.61
N ALA A 51 11.02 0.96 -7.52
CA ALA A 51 9.88 1.00 -6.60
C ALA A 51 8.61 1.52 -7.30
N ALA A 52 8.73 2.54 -8.14
CA ALA A 52 7.61 3.09 -8.90
C ALA A 52 6.97 2.05 -9.85
N ILE A 53 7.78 1.34 -10.64
CA ILE A 53 7.27 0.33 -11.57
C ILE A 53 6.59 -0.84 -10.82
N PHE A 54 7.20 -1.30 -9.73
CA PHE A 54 6.60 -2.36 -8.90
C PHE A 54 5.30 -1.90 -8.22
N GLN A 55 5.26 -0.66 -7.71
CA GLN A 55 4.07 -0.06 -7.13
C GLN A 55 2.94 0.01 -8.16
N LEU A 56 3.25 0.41 -9.39
CA LEU A 56 2.26 0.48 -10.47
C LEU A 56 1.74 -0.92 -10.84
N ALA A 57 2.63 -1.88 -11.05
CA ALA A 57 2.25 -3.22 -11.48
C ALA A 57 1.49 -4.01 -10.40
N ILE A 58 2.02 -4.01 -9.17
CA ILE A 58 1.47 -4.81 -8.08
C ILE A 58 0.35 -4.04 -7.36
N ALA A 59 0.58 -2.79 -6.94
CA ALA A 59 -0.43 -2.08 -6.15
C ALA A 59 -1.61 -1.62 -7.00
N VAL A 60 -1.36 -0.88 -8.09
CA VAL A 60 -2.45 -0.43 -8.97
C VAL A 60 -2.99 -1.58 -9.82
N GLY A 61 -2.10 -2.30 -10.51
CA GLY A 61 -2.49 -3.33 -11.48
C GLY A 61 -3.11 -4.59 -10.87
N THR A 62 -2.70 -4.97 -9.66
CA THR A 62 -3.15 -6.21 -9.03
C THR A 62 -4.04 -5.93 -7.82
N VAL A 63 -3.52 -5.24 -6.80
CA VAL A 63 -4.21 -5.04 -5.52
C VAL A 63 -5.49 -4.22 -5.70
N ALA A 64 -5.41 -3.03 -6.29
CA ALA A 64 -6.59 -2.16 -6.46
C ALA A 64 -7.67 -2.83 -7.33
N VAL A 65 -7.27 -3.55 -8.39
CA VAL A 65 -8.20 -4.30 -9.25
C VAL A 65 -8.86 -5.47 -8.50
N PHE A 66 -8.10 -6.24 -7.71
CA PHE A 66 -8.67 -7.30 -6.87
C PHE A 66 -9.61 -6.78 -5.79
N PHE A 67 -9.28 -5.64 -5.17
CA PHE A 67 -10.19 -4.97 -4.24
C PHE A 67 -11.48 -4.54 -4.94
N LEU A 68 -11.38 -4.00 -6.15
CA LEU A 68 -12.55 -3.57 -6.91
C LEU A 68 -13.42 -4.79 -7.27
N ALA A 69 -12.82 -5.85 -7.78
CA ALA A 69 -13.52 -7.09 -8.10
C ALA A 69 -14.16 -7.71 -6.86
N GLY A 70 -13.42 -7.79 -5.75
CA GLY A 70 -13.93 -8.33 -4.48
C GLY A 70 -15.12 -7.54 -3.96
N GLU A 71 -15.08 -6.22 -4.07
CA GLU A 71 -16.17 -5.36 -3.63
C GLU A 71 -17.39 -5.43 -4.56
N MET A 72 -17.20 -5.53 -5.88
CA MET A 72 -18.31 -5.73 -6.83
C MET A 72 -18.99 -7.10 -6.65
N LEU A 73 -18.25 -8.10 -6.17
CA LEU A 73 -18.80 -9.43 -5.85
C LEU A 73 -19.42 -9.50 -4.45
N SER A 74 -19.10 -8.57 -3.57
CA SER A 74 -19.58 -8.58 -2.18
C SER A 74 -20.98 -7.98 -2.07
N SER A 75 -21.86 -8.58 -1.27
CA SER A 75 -23.15 -7.99 -0.95
C SER A 75 -22.98 -6.85 0.07
N LYS A 76 -23.55 -5.69 -0.26
CA LYS A 76 -23.46 -4.45 0.52
C LYS A 76 -24.07 -4.63 1.91
N LYS A 77 -23.25 -4.87 2.94
CA LYS A 77 -23.69 -4.90 4.34
C LYS A 77 -23.49 -3.52 4.94
N THR A 78 -24.57 -2.73 4.99
CA THR A 78 -24.56 -1.42 5.65
C THR A 78 -24.45 -1.60 7.16
N SER A 79 -23.22 -1.58 7.66
CA SER A 79 -22.93 -1.43 9.08
C SER A 79 -23.06 0.06 9.43
N ARG A 80 -24.08 0.40 10.23
CA ARG A 80 -24.25 1.76 10.74
C ARG A 80 -23.30 1.97 11.92
N GLN A 81 -22.09 2.45 11.65
CA GLN A 81 -21.14 2.80 12.70
C GLN A 81 -21.67 3.95 13.57
N THR A 82 -21.69 3.73 14.88
CA THR A 82 -22.06 4.73 15.90
C THR A 82 -20.96 5.81 16.00
N ALA A 83 -21.35 7.07 16.25
CA ALA A 83 -20.42 8.21 16.33
C ALA A 83 -19.25 8.01 17.31
N LYS A 84 -19.47 7.25 18.41
CA LYS A 84 -18.41 6.90 19.38
C LYS A 84 -17.30 6.03 18.77
N VAL A 85 -17.66 5.12 17.86
CA VAL A 85 -16.68 4.25 17.19
C VAL A 85 -15.84 5.05 16.21
N LYS A 86 -16.46 5.96 15.45
CA LYS A 86 -15.73 6.85 14.54
C LYS A 86 -14.74 7.76 15.26
N ALA A 87 -15.14 8.32 16.41
CA ALA A 87 -14.23 9.16 17.20
C ALA A 87 -13.05 8.36 17.75
N ALA A 88 -13.28 7.13 18.21
CA ALA A 88 -12.22 6.23 18.67
C ALA A 88 -11.24 5.85 17.53
N GLU A 89 -11.76 5.60 16.32
CA GLU A 89 -10.94 5.30 15.13
C GLU A 89 -10.04 6.48 14.75
N VAL A 90 -10.55 7.72 14.80
CA VAL A 90 -9.75 8.92 14.52
C VAL A 90 -8.66 9.13 15.58
N ILE A 91 -8.98 8.95 16.86
CA ILE A 91 -7.99 9.05 17.95
C ILE A 91 -6.90 7.99 17.80
N ALA A 92 -7.28 6.76 17.47
CA ALA A 92 -6.32 5.67 17.21
C ALA A 92 -5.42 5.99 16.01
N ALA A 93 -5.98 6.49 14.91
CA ALA A 93 -5.21 6.90 13.73
C ALA A 93 -4.23 8.05 14.06
N LEU A 94 -4.67 9.04 14.84
CA LEU A 94 -3.80 10.13 15.30
C LEU A 94 -2.66 9.60 16.16
N ALA A 95 -2.96 8.72 17.12
CA ALA A 95 -1.96 8.14 18.02
C ALA A 95 -0.89 7.36 17.24
N ILE A 96 -1.29 6.58 16.23
CA ILE A 96 -0.37 5.83 15.36
C ILE A 96 0.48 6.77 14.48
N SER A 97 -0.02 7.96 14.15
CA SER A 97 0.72 8.93 13.33
C SER A 97 1.80 9.69 14.10
N ILE A 98 1.71 9.81 15.44
CA ILE A 98 2.66 10.58 16.25
C ILE A 98 4.12 10.07 16.12
N PRO A 99 4.41 8.75 16.23
CA PRO A 99 5.76 8.23 16.04
C PRO A 99 6.36 8.60 14.69
N SER A 100 5.58 8.55 13.61
CA SER A 100 6.08 8.82 12.25
C SER A 100 6.57 10.25 12.04
N VAL A 101 6.07 11.22 12.81
CA VAL A 101 6.46 12.64 12.70
C VAL A 101 7.57 13.00 13.70
N THR A 102 7.60 12.34 14.86
CA THR A 102 8.49 12.70 15.98
C THR A 102 9.78 11.89 16.03
N LEU A 103 9.79 10.64 15.53
CA LEU A 103 11.02 9.86 15.45
C LEU A 103 11.93 10.38 14.33
N LYS A 104 12.98 11.11 14.72
CA LYS A 104 14.12 11.37 13.86
C LYS A 104 15.10 10.21 13.95
N ILE A 105 14.88 9.19 13.13
CA ILE A 105 15.87 8.13 12.93
C ILE A 105 16.86 8.65 11.91
N THR A 106 18.11 8.89 12.31
CA THR A 106 19.20 9.10 11.37
C THR A 106 19.64 7.72 10.89
N PRO A 107 19.33 7.30 9.66
CA PRO A 107 19.74 5.99 9.19
C PRO A 107 21.26 5.99 9.08
N ALA A 108 21.92 5.06 9.77
CA ALA A 108 23.32 4.75 9.51
C ALA A 108 23.37 4.04 8.15
N VAL A 109 23.59 4.82 7.09
CA VAL A 109 23.83 4.27 5.76
C VAL A 109 25.18 3.56 5.83
N SER A 110 25.15 2.24 5.95
CA SER A 110 26.36 1.43 5.93
C SER A 110 27.06 1.67 4.59
N ALA A 111 28.31 2.15 4.63
CA ALA A 111 29.13 2.46 3.45
C ALA A 111 29.33 1.28 2.48
N VAL A 112 28.94 0.05 2.89
CA VAL A 112 28.89 -1.15 2.04
C VAL A 112 27.97 -0.98 0.82
N SER A 113 27.00 -0.06 0.86
CA SER A 113 26.07 0.20 -0.26
C SER A 113 26.54 1.28 -1.25
N GLU A 114 27.64 1.99 -0.99
CA GLU A 114 28.16 2.96 -1.98
C GLU A 114 28.77 2.21 -3.17
N GLY A 115 28.04 2.19 -4.29
CA GLY A 115 28.54 1.66 -5.58
C GLY A 115 27.94 0.32 -6.04
N LEU A 116 27.12 -0.34 -5.22
CA LEU A 116 26.44 -1.58 -5.62
C LEU A 116 25.12 -1.28 -6.34
N ARG A 117 24.84 -2.00 -7.44
CA ARG A 117 23.56 -1.91 -8.15
C ARG A 117 22.43 -2.47 -7.29
N PHE A 118 21.21 -1.96 -7.48
CA PHE A 118 20.02 -2.43 -6.73
C PHE A 118 19.84 -3.95 -6.72
N SER A 119 20.03 -4.62 -7.86
CA SER A 119 19.94 -6.08 -7.98
C SER A 119 20.96 -6.80 -7.08
N GLU A 120 22.17 -6.26 -6.97
CA GLU A 120 23.24 -6.84 -6.15
C GLU A 120 22.89 -6.73 -4.67
N VAL A 121 22.36 -5.58 -4.24
CA VAL A 121 21.87 -5.38 -2.87
C VAL A 121 20.71 -6.34 -2.57
N LEU A 122 19.76 -6.47 -3.51
CA LEU A 122 18.59 -7.32 -3.35
C LEU A 122 18.98 -8.79 -3.17
N TRP A 123 19.83 -9.33 -4.04
CA TRP A 123 20.20 -10.75 -4.01
C TRP A 123 21.29 -11.08 -3.00
N ARG A 124 22.30 -10.21 -2.83
CA ARG A 124 23.46 -10.51 -1.97
C ARG A 124 23.23 -10.16 -0.50
N LEU A 125 22.53 -9.06 -0.22
CA LEU A 125 22.27 -8.62 1.15
C LEU A 125 20.89 -9.05 1.66
N ARG A 126 19.89 -9.08 0.78
CA ARG A 126 18.49 -9.39 1.14
C ARG A 126 17.90 -10.61 0.42
N GLY A 127 18.74 -11.46 -0.18
CA GLY A 127 18.28 -12.60 -0.95
C GLY A 127 17.52 -13.63 -0.10
N LEU A 128 17.94 -13.80 1.16
CA LEU A 128 17.25 -14.67 2.10
C LEU A 128 15.84 -14.15 2.42
N ASP A 129 15.72 -12.86 2.76
CA ASP A 129 14.43 -12.21 3.03
C ASP A 129 13.50 -12.29 1.81
N LEU A 130 14.04 -12.05 0.60
CA LEU A 130 13.29 -12.14 -0.66
C LEU A 130 12.77 -13.57 -0.91
N THR A 131 13.61 -14.57 -0.69
CA THR A 131 13.24 -15.99 -0.88
C THR A 131 12.18 -16.41 0.14
N ALA A 132 12.33 -15.98 1.40
CA ALA A 132 11.34 -16.21 2.44
C ALA A 132 9.99 -15.56 2.10
N GLN A 133 9.99 -14.33 1.58
CA GLN A 133 8.77 -13.65 1.13
C GLN A 133 8.11 -14.37 -0.05
N ALA A 134 8.90 -14.85 -1.02
CA ALA A 134 8.38 -15.63 -2.13
C ALA A 134 7.68 -16.93 -1.64
N PHE A 135 8.25 -17.58 -0.63
CA PHE A 135 7.61 -18.73 0.01
C PHE A 135 6.29 -18.38 0.70
N VAL A 136 6.23 -17.24 1.40
CA VAL A 136 4.98 -16.75 2.01
C VAL A 136 3.91 -16.50 0.95
N ILE A 137 4.25 -15.87 -0.17
CA ILE A 137 3.32 -15.63 -1.28
C ILE A 137 2.79 -16.96 -1.83
N LEU A 138 3.67 -17.96 -2.02
CA LEU A 138 3.28 -19.30 -2.47
C LEU A 138 2.28 -19.95 -1.51
N VAL A 139 2.54 -19.90 -0.21
CA VAL A 139 1.65 -20.46 0.82
C VAL A 139 0.27 -19.76 0.81
N ILE A 140 0.25 -18.42 0.68
CA ILE A 140 -1.00 -17.65 0.57
C ILE A 140 -1.77 -18.04 -0.70
N SER A 141 -1.09 -18.20 -1.84
CA SER A 141 -1.73 -18.61 -3.09
C SER A 141 -2.34 -20.01 -3.01
N ILE A 142 -1.64 -20.98 -2.40
CA ILE A 142 -2.17 -22.33 -2.17
C ILE A 142 -3.38 -22.27 -1.23
N GLY A 143 -3.28 -21.51 -0.13
CA GLY A 143 -4.37 -21.32 0.83
C GLY A 143 -5.63 -20.76 0.17
N ALA A 144 -5.48 -19.70 -0.64
CA ALA A 144 -6.59 -19.11 -1.40
C ALA A 144 -7.23 -20.13 -2.36
N SER A 145 -6.41 -20.91 -3.08
CA SER A 145 -6.89 -21.94 -4.01
C SER A 145 -7.69 -23.05 -3.30
N VAL A 146 -7.19 -23.54 -2.16
CA VAL A 146 -7.88 -24.57 -1.35
C VAL A 146 -9.22 -24.04 -0.82
N ILE A 147 -9.27 -22.79 -0.34
CA ILE A 147 -10.51 -22.16 0.16
C ILE A 147 -11.54 -22.03 -0.97
N LEU A 148 -11.11 -21.54 -2.14
CA LEU A 148 -11.99 -21.40 -3.31
C LEU A 148 -12.51 -22.75 -3.79
N ARG A 149 -11.68 -23.80 -3.75
CA ARG A 149 -12.11 -25.16 -4.12
C ARG A 149 -13.13 -25.75 -3.16
N ARG A 150 -12.97 -25.53 -1.84
CA ARG A 150 -13.93 -26.03 -0.83
C ARG A 150 -15.32 -25.39 -0.94
N ARG A 151 -15.42 -24.14 -1.39
CA ARG A 151 -16.70 -23.43 -1.57
C ARG A 151 -17.51 -23.90 -2.78
N ARG A 152 -16.92 -24.70 -3.67
CA ARG A 152 -17.57 -25.24 -4.88
C ARG A 152 -18.20 -26.63 -4.70
N SER A 153 -17.91 -27.31 -3.59
CA SER A 153 -18.52 -28.60 -3.23
C SER A 153 -19.61 -28.39 -2.19
#